data_AF-A0A1S1QX44-F1
#
_entry.id   AF-A0A1S1QX44-F1
#
_cell.length_a   1.000
_cell.length_b   1.000
_cell.length_c   1.000
_cell.angle_alpha   90.00
_cell.angle_beta   90.00
_cell.angle_gamma   90.00
#
_symmetry.space_group_name_H-M   'P 1'
#
loop_
_entity.id
_entity.type
_entity.pdbx_description
1 polymer ?
#
loop_
_entity_poly.entity_id
_entity_poly.type
_entity_poly.pdbx_seq_one_letter_code
_entity_poly.pdbx_strand_id
1 'polypeptide(L)'
;MARKERSDKGSIRINARDFRCLSWLLEMGSAYEVDLAIVLDPARLASPSAARAVVRRWQQADLVQAEGLFANRGRIVRLTDDGARLVGEVDHSAAGPLTAAVHAAEVARTRLLLEHRPPGIPVVGWVGARRWRDEHERAVRTGAHVPDGVARLADGSCAAVQVERVNHGISTAIGVAGDLLRRFPHVVYAVPAMNDGVSAVIESAVAAAARQIRSAGADPGTALVISIPDRLHGALDDAPDGGWSAPGRRMARPCR
;
A
#
# COMPACT_ATOMS: atom_id res chain seq x y z
N MET A 1 -5.36 26.38 48.23
CA MET A 1 -6.42 26.20 47.21
C MET A 1 -5.97 25.14 46.23
N ALA A 2 -6.50 23.92 46.30
CA ALA A 2 -6.18 22.85 45.36
C ALA A 2 -6.89 23.11 44.02
N ARG A 3 -6.12 23.26 42.94
CA ARG A 3 -6.63 23.47 41.59
C ARG A 3 -7.41 22.21 41.18
N LYS A 4 -8.71 22.37 40.90
CA LYS A 4 -9.62 21.30 40.46
C LYS A 4 -9.02 20.63 39.21
N GLU A 5 -8.56 19.41 39.39
CA GLU A 5 -8.04 18.57 38.31
C GLU A 5 -9.21 18.26 37.37
N ARG A 6 -9.07 18.61 36.08
CA ARG A 6 -10.15 18.38 35.11
C ARG A 6 -10.28 16.87 34.89
N SER A 7 -11.52 16.35 34.85
CA SER A 7 -11.77 14.91 34.70
C SER A 7 -11.43 14.37 33.30
N ASP A 8 -11.01 15.23 32.38
CA ASP A 8 -10.55 14.91 31.03
C ASP A 8 -9.02 14.71 30.94
N LYS A 9 -8.31 14.82 32.07
CA LYS A 9 -6.87 14.66 32.16
C LYS A 9 -6.50 13.19 31.91
N GLY A 10 -6.32 12.84 30.64
CA GLY A 10 -5.96 11.50 30.17
C GLY A 10 -6.88 10.95 29.08
N SER A 11 -8.06 11.52 28.86
CA SER A 11 -8.97 11.08 27.80
C SER A 11 -8.75 11.90 26.52
N ILE A 12 -7.96 11.36 25.59
CA ILE A 12 -7.80 11.97 24.28
C ILE A 12 -9.08 11.75 23.46
N ARG A 13 -9.75 12.84 23.09
CA ARG A 13 -10.96 12.77 22.26
C ARG A 13 -10.57 12.42 20.82
N ILE A 14 -10.91 11.20 20.42
CA ILE A 14 -10.82 10.72 19.04
C ILE A 14 -12.04 11.23 18.28
N ASN A 15 -11.82 11.93 17.18
CA ASN A 15 -12.89 12.39 16.30
C ASN A 15 -13.07 11.43 15.10
N ALA A 16 -14.09 11.66 14.27
CA ALA A 16 -14.36 10.80 13.11
C ALA A 16 -13.21 10.76 12.08
N ARG A 17 -12.44 11.84 11.94
CA ARG A 17 -11.25 11.89 11.07
C ARG A 17 -10.14 11.00 11.62
N ASP A 18 -9.93 11.03 12.92
CA ASP A 18 -8.95 10.18 13.60
C ASP A 18 -9.31 8.71 13.45
N PHE A 19 -10.57 8.37 13.73
CA PHE A 19 -11.08 7.01 13.60
C PHE A 19 -10.90 6.45 12.18
N ARG A 20 -11.24 7.24 11.15
CA ARG A 20 -11.03 6.83 9.74
C ARG A 20 -9.55 6.59 9.42
N CYS A 21 -8.66 7.46 9.87
CA CYS A 21 -7.24 7.33 9.62
C CYS A 21 -6.64 6.11 10.35
N LEU A 22 -7.03 5.87 11.60
CA LEU A 22 -6.63 4.67 12.34
C LEU A 22 -7.19 3.39 11.70
N SER A 23 -8.43 3.42 11.19
CA SER A 23 -9.02 2.28 10.46
C SER A 23 -8.28 1.99 9.15
N TRP A 24 -7.89 3.04 8.42
CA TRP A 24 -7.05 2.90 7.24
C TRP A 24 -5.66 2.35 7.60
N LEU A 25 -5.07 2.81 8.71
CA LEU A 25 -3.79 2.30 9.19
C LEU A 25 -3.87 0.83 9.60
N LEU A 26 -5.00 0.37 10.16
CA LEU A 26 -5.25 -1.05 10.43
C LEU A 26 -5.22 -1.87 9.13
N GLU A 27 -5.93 -1.40 8.09
CA GLU A 27 -5.97 -2.07 6.78
C GLU A 27 -4.58 -2.17 6.16
N MET A 28 -3.77 -1.11 6.28
CA MET A 28 -2.43 -1.06 5.71
C MET A 28 -1.34 -1.69 6.58
N GLY A 29 -1.59 -1.90 7.88
CA GLY A 29 -0.63 -2.38 8.87
C GLY A 29 0.35 -1.32 9.36
N SER A 30 0.91 -0.50 8.46
CA SER A 30 1.79 0.61 8.81
C SER A 30 1.80 1.70 7.74
N ALA A 31 2.30 2.88 8.09
CA ALA A 31 2.51 3.98 7.14
C ALA A 31 3.65 4.89 7.59
N TYR A 32 4.23 5.63 6.64
CA TYR A 32 5.12 6.73 7.01
C TYR A 32 4.29 7.88 7.60
N GLU A 33 4.77 8.49 8.69
CA GLU A 33 4.11 9.60 9.39
C GLU A 33 3.69 10.73 8.44
N VAL A 34 4.56 11.05 7.48
CA VAL A 34 4.32 12.15 6.53
C VAL A 34 3.18 11.85 5.56
N ASP A 35 2.95 10.58 5.23
CA ASP A 35 1.90 10.18 4.29
C ASP A 35 0.52 10.17 4.96
N LEU A 36 0.46 10.04 6.30
CA LEU A 36 -0.78 10.17 7.06
C LEU A 36 -1.43 11.55 6.90
N ALA A 37 -0.67 12.55 6.46
CA ALA A 37 -1.20 13.87 6.17
C ALA A 37 -2.25 13.83 5.04
N ILE A 38 -2.04 12.95 4.05
CA ILE A 38 -2.96 12.69 2.93
C ILE A 38 -4.22 11.99 3.45
N VAL A 39 -4.07 10.97 4.28
CA VAL A 39 -5.19 10.19 4.83
C VAL A 39 -6.05 11.02 5.78
N LEU A 40 -5.40 11.87 6.59
CA LEU A 40 -6.09 12.71 7.56
C LEU A 40 -6.95 13.78 6.88
N ASP A 41 -6.50 14.37 5.78
CA ASP A 41 -7.29 15.35 5.02
C ASP A 41 -7.07 15.17 3.52
N PRO A 42 -7.80 14.24 2.87
CA PRO A 42 -7.60 13.95 1.45
C PRO A 42 -7.90 15.13 0.53
N ALA A 43 -8.75 16.07 0.97
CA ALA A 43 -9.19 17.19 0.14
C ALA A 43 -8.21 18.36 0.15
N ARG A 44 -7.55 18.61 1.29
CA ARG A 44 -6.65 19.76 1.44
C ARG A 44 -5.19 19.40 1.68
N LEU A 45 -4.92 18.11 1.91
CA LEU A 45 -3.66 17.55 2.41
C LEU A 45 -3.26 18.24 3.71
N ALA A 46 -3.33 17.52 4.84
CA ALA A 46 -2.87 18.11 6.08
C ALA A 46 -1.39 18.52 5.94
N SER A 47 -0.96 19.56 6.64
CA SER A 47 0.47 19.85 6.67
C SER A 47 1.22 18.69 7.35
N PRO A 48 2.48 18.41 6.98
CA PRO A 48 3.29 17.41 7.69
C PRO A 48 3.41 17.69 9.21
N SER A 49 3.40 18.97 9.61
CA SER A 49 3.39 19.37 11.02
C SER A 49 2.08 19.02 11.74
N ALA A 50 0.94 19.15 11.06
CA ALA A 50 -0.36 18.76 11.60
C ALA A 50 -0.46 17.23 11.74
N ALA A 51 0.01 16.48 10.75
CA ALA A 51 0.07 15.02 10.84
C ALA A 51 0.94 14.58 12.03
N ARG A 52 2.12 15.18 12.21
CA ARG A 52 2.99 14.91 13.36
C ARG A 52 2.32 15.22 14.70
N ALA A 53 1.58 16.33 14.81
CA ALA A 53 0.86 16.67 16.03
C ALA A 53 -0.24 15.65 16.36
N VAL A 54 -0.97 15.20 15.34
CA VAL A 54 -1.98 14.15 15.46
C VAL A 54 -1.37 12.82 15.90
N VAL A 55 -0.28 12.39 15.26
CA VAL A 55 0.44 11.16 15.63
C VAL A 55 0.97 11.24 17.06
N ARG A 56 1.57 12.35 17.48
CA ARG A 56 2.03 12.52 18.88
C ARG A 56 0.90 12.39 19.87
N ARG A 57 -0.28 12.95 19.57
CA ARG A 57 -1.47 12.78 20.40
C ARG A 57 -1.89 11.31 20.46
N TRP A 58 -1.92 10.59 19.33
CA TRP A 58 -2.22 9.15 19.35
C TRP A 58 -1.19 8.33 20.13
N GLN A 59 0.10 8.68 20.06
CA GLN A 59 1.15 8.05 20.88
C GLN A 59 0.92 8.27 22.38
N GLN A 60 0.51 9.49 22.78
CA GLN A 60 0.16 9.80 24.18
C GLN A 60 -1.07 9.04 24.68
N ALA A 61 -1.95 8.64 23.76
CA ALA A 61 -3.13 7.81 24.03
C ALA A 61 -2.84 6.30 23.95
N ASP A 62 -1.58 5.91 23.71
CA ASP A 62 -1.17 4.53 23.43
C ASP A 62 -1.95 3.85 22.30
N LEU A 63 -2.34 4.61 21.27
CA LEU A 63 -3.06 4.08 20.09
C LEU A 63 -2.11 3.73 18.95
N VAL A 64 -0.93 4.33 18.92
CA VAL A 64 0.09 4.10 17.88
C VAL A 64 1.50 4.11 18.45
N GLN A 65 2.37 3.35 17.82
CA GLN A 65 3.82 3.48 17.94
C GLN A 65 4.37 4.21 16.72
N ALA A 66 5.36 5.09 16.90
CA ALA A 66 6.01 5.79 15.80
C ALA A 66 7.54 5.81 15.99
N GLU A 67 8.24 5.06 15.14
CA GLU A 67 9.68 4.79 15.24
C GLU A 67 10.44 5.37 14.06
N GLY A 68 11.57 6.03 14.32
CA GLY A 68 12.47 6.52 13.28
C GLY A 68 13.43 5.41 12.83
N LEU A 69 13.40 5.08 11.54
CA LEU A 69 14.22 4.01 10.95
C LEU A 69 15.26 4.52 9.96
N PHE A 70 14.83 5.44 9.09
CA PHE A 70 15.66 6.00 8.05
C PHE A 70 15.67 7.52 8.22
N ALA A 71 16.85 8.13 8.26
CA ALA A 71 17.02 9.56 8.50
C ALA A 71 16.16 10.45 7.58
N ASN A 72 15.83 9.98 6.37
CA ASN A 72 15.20 10.79 5.33
C ASN A 72 13.74 10.45 4.99
N ARG A 73 13.21 9.30 5.44
CA ARG A 73 11.84 8.83 5.11
C ARG A 73 10.81 9.05 6.21
N GLY A 74 11.25 9.54 7.36
CA GLY A 74 10.38 9.82 8.49
C GLY A 74 10.11 8.59 9.37
N ARG A 75 9.22 8.77 10.35
CA ARG A 75 8.86 7.71 11.30
C ARG A 75 7.85 6.75 10.67
N ILE A 76 7.96 5.47 10.97
CA ILE A 76 6.93 4.47 10.64
C ILE A 76 5.95 4.42 11.79
N VAL A 77 4.67 4.60 11.46
CA VAL A 77 3.55 4.58 12.38
C VAL A 77 2.83 3.24 12.25
N ARG A 78 2.53 2.61 13.39
CA ARG A 78 1.80 1.34 13.52
C ARG A 78 0.76 1.47 14.63
N LEU A 79 -0.34 0.74 14.52
CA LEU A 79 -1.28 0.61 15.65
C LEU A 79 -0.63 -0.18 16.78
N THR A 80 -0.95 0.20 18.01
CA THR A 80 -0.83 -0.67 19.18
C THR A 80 -2.05 -1.60 19.25
N ASP A 81 -2.06 -2.53 20.20
CA ASP A 81 -3.23 -3.38 20.46
C ASP A 81 -4.45 -2.53 20.86
N ASP A 82 -4.25 -1.44 21.61
CA ASP A 82 -5.31 -0.51 22.01
C ASP A 82 -5.82 0.31 20.81
N GLY A 83 -4.91 0.72 19.91
CA GLY A 83 -5.27 1.33 18.64
C GLY A 83 -6.10 0.42 17.74
N ALA A 84 -5.72 -0.86 17.63
CA ALA A 84 -6.43 -1.85 16.84
C ALA A 84 -7.81 -2.16 17.42
N ARG A 85 -7.89 -2.34 18.75
CA ARG A 85 -9.17 -2.56 19.45
C ARG A 85 -10.11 -1.38 19.30
N LEU A 86 -9.60 -0.15 19.34
CA LEU A 86 -10.41 1.06 19.14
C LEU A 86 -11.14 1.05 17.78
N VAL A 87 -10.51 0.52 16.73
CA VAL A 87 -11.08 0.47 15.36
C VAL A 87 -11.73 -0.88 15.03
N GLY A 88 -11.92 -1.75 16.03
CA GLY A 88 -12.74 -2.95 15.91
C GLY A 88 -12.00 -4.26 15.62
N GLU A 89 -10.66 -4.29 15.64
CA GLU A 89 -9.90 -5.55 15.54
C GLU A 89 -9.49 -6.01 16.95
N VAL A 90 -10.08 -7.13 17.40
CA VAL A 90 -9.84 -7.68 18.74
C VAL A 90 -8.69 -8.68 18.77
N ASP A 91 -8.43 -9.35 17.64
CA ASP A 91 -7.38 -10.36 17.47
C ASP A 91 -6.13 -9.81 16.75
N HIS A 92 -5.86 -8.51 16.92
CA HIS A 92 -4.64 -7.92 16.37
C HIS A 92 -3.43 -8.44 17.14
N SER A 93 -2.59 -9.25 16.51
CA SER A 93 -1.29 -9.61 17.08
C SER A 93 -0.35 -8.41 16.94
N ALA A 94 0.18 -7.96 18.09
CA ALA A 94 1.18 -6.91 18.17
C ALA A 94 2.26 -7.03 17.07
N ALA A 95 2.48 -5.88 16.42
CA ALA A 95 3.40 -5.57 15.34
C ALA A 95 4.49 -6.62 15.04
N GLY A 96 4.38 -7.26 13.87
CA GLY A 96 5.43 -8.13 13.32
C GLY A 96 6.78 -7.41 13.12
N PRO A 97 7.82 -8.13 12.64
CA PRO A 97 9.17 -7.60 12.49
C PRO A 97 9.19 -6.23 11.81
N LEU A 98 10.10 -5.37 12.23
CA LEU A 98 10.19 -4.00 11.72
C LEU A 98 10.36 -3.93 10.19
N THR A 99 11.01 -4.94 9.61
CA THR A 99 11.14 -5.11 8.15
C THR A 99 9.79 -5.28 7.45
N ALA A 100 8.85 -6.00 8.06
CA ALA A 100 7.48 -6.15 7.58
C ALA A 100 6.72 -4.82 7.69
N ALA A 101 6.97 -4.02 8.73
CA ALA A 101 6.40 -2.69 8.87
C ALA A 101 6.94 -1.70 7.82
N VAL A 102 8.20 -1.82 7.39
CA VAL A 102 8.68 -1.01 6.27
C VAL A 102 8.00 -1.42 4.97
N HIS A 103 7.86 -2.72 4.72
CA HIS A 103 7.15 -3.21 3.53
C HIS A 103 5.71 -2.71 3.49
N ALA A 104 4.96 -2.89 4.57
CA ALA A 104 3.59 -2.41 4.70
C ALA A 104 3.46 -0.88 4.48
N ALA A 105 4.43 -0.08 4.96
CA ALA A 105 4.44 1.36 4.74
C ALA A 105 4.66 1.72 3.25
N GLU A 106 5.45 0.94 2.52
CA GLU A 106 5.65 1.11 1.07
C GLU A 106 4.41 0.68 0.28
N VAL A 107 3.69 -0.36 0.73
CA VAL A 107 2.39 -0.73 0.15
C VAL A 107 1.37 0.38 0.40
N ALA A 108 1.33 0.94 1.60
CA ALA A 108 0.47 2.06 1.97
C ALA A 108 0.74 3.29 1.11
N ARG A 109 2.03 3.62 0.92
CA ARG A 109 2.48 4.68 0.03
C ARG A 109 2.10 4.41 -1.43
N THR A 110 2.27 3.19 -1.91
CA THR A 110 1.91 2.78 -3.27
C THR A 110 0.40 2.93 -3.50
N ARG A 111 -0.43 2.50 -2.54
CA ARG A 111 -1.88 2.73 -2.59
C ARG A 111 -2.19 4.22 -2.75
N LEU A 112 -1.64 5.07 -1.88
CA LEU A 112 -1.88 6.51 -1.93
C LEU A 112 -1.40 7.11 -3.26
N LEU A 113 -0.24 6.68 -3.77
CA LEU A 113 0.27 7.09 -5.08
C LEU A 113 -0.72 6.74 -6.19
N LEU A 114 -1.22 5.51 -6.23
CA LEU A 114 -2.16 5.06 -7.27
C LEU A 114 -3.53 5.72 -7.17
N GLU A 115 -4.02 6.00 -5.96
CA GLU A 115 -5.29 6.71 -5.73
C GLU A 115 -5.23 8.17 -6.22
N HIS A 116 -4.08 8.85 -6.06
CA HIS A 116 -3.92 10.26 -6.46
C HIS A 116 -3.35 10.42 -7.88
N ARG A 117 -2.58 9.43 -8.35
CA ARG A 117 -1.91 9.42 -9.66
C ARG A 117 -2.09 8.05 -10.32
N PRO A 118 -3.31 7.74 -10.75
CA PRO A 118 -3.56 6.49 -11.43
C PRO A 118 -2.79 6.46 -12.77
N PRO A 119 -2.15 5.35 -13.12
CA PRO A 119 -1.45 5.21 -14.40
C PRO A 119 -2.45 4.96 -15.54
N GLY A 120 -3.34 5.92 -15.80
CA GLY A 120 -4.35 5.85 -16.85
C GLY A 120 -5.77 5.65 -16.32
N ILE A 121 -6.08 4.50 -15.73
CA ILE A 121 -7.44 4.21 -15.23
C ILE A 121 -7.54 4.52 -13.73
N PRO A 122 -8.49 5.38 -13.28
CA PRO A 122 -8.61 5.74 -11.88
C PRO A 122 -8.81 4.54 -10.95
N VAL A 123 -8.14 4.58 -9.80
CA VAL A 123 -8.36 3.63 -8.70
C VAL A 123 -9.56 4.10 -7.89
N VAL A 124 -10.56 3.23 -7.75
CA VAL A 124 -11.82 3.50 -7.03
C VAL A 124 -11.99 2.63 -5.79
N GLY A 125 -11.06 1.71 -5.53
CA GLY A 125 -11.06 0.88 -4.33
C GLY A 125 -9.78 0.08 -4.18
N TRP A 126 -9.61 -0.48 -2.98
CA TRP A 126 -8.45 -1.28 -2.61
C TRP A 126 -8.89 -2.54 -1.88
N VAL A 127 -8.19 -3.64 -2.12
CA VAL A 127 -8.30 -4.88 -1.35
C VAL A 127 -6.90 -5.23 -0.85
N GLY A 128 -6.67 -5.16 0.46
CA GLY A 128 -5.39 -5.53 1.06
C GLY A 128 -5.09 -7.03 1.00
N ALA A 129 -3.81 -7.39 1.09
CA ALA A 129 -3.33 -8.77 0.98
C ALA A 129 -4.05 -9.77 1.91
N ARG A 130 -4.35 -9.39 3.17
CA ARG A 130 -5.07 -10.24 4.14
C ARG A 130 -6.45 -10.60 3.60
N ARG A 131 -7.26 -9.59 3.27
CA ARG A 131 -8.60 -9.78 2.74
C ARG A 131 -8.58 -10.57 1.42
N TRP A 132 -7.63 -10.26 0.54
CA TRP A 132 -7.49 -10.98 -0.73
C TRP A 132 -7.19 -12.47 -0.50
N ARG A 133 -6.26 -12.78 0.42
CA ARG A 133 -5.92 -14.16 0.81
C ARG A 133 -7.13 -14.91 1.34
N ASP A 134 -7.92 -14.27 2.21
CA ASP A 134 -9.10 -14.89 2.83
C ASP A 134 -10.17 -15.19 1.77
N GLU A 135 -10.43 -14.24 0.85
CA GLU A 135 -11.36 -14.40 -0.27
C GLU A 135 -10.89 -15.48 -1.28
N HIS A 136 -9.57 -15.76 -1.35
CA HIS A 136 -8.95 -16.66 -2.33
C HIS A 136 -8.21 -17.85 -1.68
N GLU A 137 -8.63 -18.27 -0.49
CA GLU A 137 -7.95 -19.27 0.34
C GLU A 137 -7.58 -20.54 -0.44
N ARG A 138 -8.48 -21.04 -1.29
CA ARG A 138 -8.23 -22.23 -2.12
C ARG A 138 -7.07 -22.04 -3.08
N ALA A 139 -7.01 -20.91 -3.78
CA ALA A 139 -5.94 -20.63 -4.74
C ALA A 139 -4.59 -20.51 -4.02
N VAL A 140 -4.58 -19.82 -2.87
CA VAL A 140 -3.38 -19.66 -2.03
C VAL A 140 -2.88 -21.01 -1.52
N ARG A 141 -3.77 -21.89 -1.04
CA ARG A 141 -3.40 -23.26 -0.61
C ARG A 141 -2.76 -24.08 -1.74
N THR A 142 -3.13 -23.83 -3.00
CA THR A 142 -2.54 -24.48 -4.17
C THR A 142 -1.28 -23.79 -4.70
N GLY A 143 -0.74 -22.81 -3.97
CA GLY A 143 0.52 -22.14 -4.29
C GLY A 143 0.39 -20.84 -5.09
N ALA A 144 -0.82 -20.28 -5.21
CA ALA A 144 -0.99 -19.00 -5.88
C ALA A 144 -0.35 -17.86 -5.06
N HIS A 145 0.32 -16.94 -5.75
CA HIS A 145 0.96 -15.79 -5.13
C HIS A 145 -0.09 -14.82 -4.59
N VAL A 146 0.16 -14.27 -3.40
CA VAL A 146 -0.69 -13.25 -2.77
C VAL A 146 -0.10 -11.89 -3.12
N PRO A 147 -0.81 -11.03 -3.89
CA PRO A 147 -0.35 -9.67 -4.14
C PRO A 147 -0.36 -8.85 -2.84
N ASP A 148 0.48 -7.82 -2.77
CA ASP A 148 0.50 -6.90 -1.63
C ASP A 148 -0.80 -6.08 -1.50
N GLY A 149 -1.49 -5.89 -2.63
CA GLY A 149 -2.88 -5.49 -2.66
C GLY A 149 -3.46 -5.55 -4.07
N VAL A 150 -4.75 -5.27 -4.19
CA VAL A 150 -5.46 -5.21 -5.47
C VAL A 150 -6.19 -3.88 -5.56
N ALA A 151 -5.84 -3.09 -6.56
CA ALA A 151 -6.53 -1.85 -6.89
C ALA A 151 -7.74 -2.17 -7.79
N ARG A 152 -8.93 -1.73 -7.39
CA ARG A 152 -10.15 -1.77 -8.22
C ARG A 152 -10.16 -0.53 -9.10
N LEU A 153 -10.32 -0.73 -10.39
CA LEU A 153 -10.25 0.35 -11.38
C LEU A 153 -11.65 0.80 -11.80
N ALA A 154 -11.78 2.06 -12.23
CA ALA A 154 -13.05 2.67 -12.61
C ALA A 154 -13.76 1.96 -13.78
N ASP A 155 -13.02 1.21 -14.61
CA ASP A 155 -13.58 0.41 -15.71
C ASP A 155 -14.10 -0.98 -15.25
N GLY A 156 -14.05 -1.26 -13.95
CA GLY A 156 -14.47 -2.52 -13.34
C GLY A 156 -13.42 -3.63 -13.35
N SER A 157 -12.25 -3.38 -13.96
CA SER A 157 -11.12 -4.29 -13.90
C SER A 157 -10.32 -4.14 -12.60
N CYS A 158 -9.36 -5.03 -12.39
CA CYS A 158 -8.51 -5.05 -11.21
C CYS A 158 -7.02 -5.05 -11.60
N ALA A 159 -6.21 -4.28 -10.88
CA ALA A 159 -4.76 -4.33 -10.96
C ALA A 159 -4.18 -4.98 -9.70
N ALA A 160 -3.43 -6.07 -9.85
CA ALA A 160 -2.61 -6.58 -8.76
C ALA A 160 -1.44 -5.65 -8.52
N VAL A 161 -1.12 -5.38 -7.25
CA VAL A 161 0.00 -4.53 -6.85
C VAL A 161 1.01 -5.39 -6.11
N GLN A 162 2.26 -5.31 -6.56
CA GLN A 162 3.40 -5.98 -5.96
C GLN A 162 4.48 -4.94 -5.66
N VAL A 163 4.86 -4.82 -4.39
CA VAL A 163 5.94 -3.93 -3.95
C VAL A 163 7.24 -4.74 -3.89
N GLU A 164 8.27 -4.26 -4.59
CA GLU A 164 9.54 -4.96 -4.75
C GLU A 164 10.68 -4.16 -4.10
N ARG A 165 11.00 -4.51 -2.85
CA ARG A 165 12.03 -3.81 -2.05
C ARG A 165 13.41 -4.44 -2.13
N VAL A 166 13.48 -5.74 -2.39
CA VAL A 166 14.72 -6.52 -2.34
C VAL A 166 14.75 -7.43 -3.55
N ASN A 167 15.93 -7.57 -4.15
CA ASN A 167 16.13 -8.54 -5.23
C ASN A 167 16.16 -9.96 -4.65
N HIS A 168 15.08 -10.71 -4.81
CA HIS A 168 14.98 -12.13 -4.42
C HIS A 168 15.48 -13.10 -5.51
N GLY A 169 16.20 -12.57 -6.51
CA GLY A 169 16.67 -13.31 -7.68
C GLY A 169 15.64 -13.33 -8.82
N ILE A 170 16.16 -13.36 -10.05
CA ILE A 170 15.35 -13.29 -11.27
C ILE A 170 14.37 -14.46 -11.41
N SER A 171 14.73 -15.68 -11.00
CA SER A 171 13.85 -16.84 -11.10
C SER A 171 12.59 -16.70 -10.24
N THR A 172 12.74 -16.18 -9.01
CA THR A 172 11.62 -15.89 -8.11
C THR A 172 10.71 -14.82 -8.71
N ALA A 173 11.31 -13.74 -9.22
CA ALA A 173 10.57 -12.66 -9.86
C ALA A 173 9.80 -13.13 -11.10
N ILE A 174 10.36 -14.04 -11.92
CA ILE A 174 9.66 -14.65 -13.07
C ILE A 174 8.46 -15.47 -12.58
N GLY A 175 8.60 -16.24 -11.50
CA GLY A 175 7.52 -17.03 -10.93
C GLY A 175 6.34 -16.17 -10.48
N VAL A 176 6.64 -15.12 -9.68
CA VAL A 176 5.63 -14.14 -9.22
C VAL A 176 4.98 -13.44 -10.41
N ALA A 177 5.77 -12.96 -11.37
CA ALA A 177 5.23 -12.30 -12.55
C ALA A 177 4.37 -13.23 -13.42
N GLY A 178 4.78 -14.48 -13.57
CA GLY A 178 4.00 -15.48 -14.28
C GLY A 178 2.64 -15.73 -13.63
N ASP A 179 2.57 -15.81 -12.30
CA ASP A 179 1.29 -16.01 -11.61
C ASP A 179 0.38 -14.77 -11.74
N LEU A 180 0.90 -13.58 -11.43
CA LEU A 180 0.13 -12.33 -11.48
C LEU A 180 -0.38 -12.01 -12.89
N LEU A 181 0.48 -12.12 -13.91
CA LEU A 181 0.13 -11.82 -15.30
C LEU A 181 -0.91 -12.78 -15.89
N ARG A 182 -1.04 -14.01 -15.37
CA ARG A 182 -2.10 -14.94 -15.82
C ARG A 182 -3.45 -14.59 -15.21
N ARG A 183 -3.44 -14.11 -13.97
CA ARG A 183 -4.63 -13.95 -13.14
C ARG A 183 -5.25 -12.57 -13.24
N PHE A 184 -4.45 -11.53 -13.41
CA PHE A 184 -4.91 -10.16 -13.45
C PHE A 184 -4.77 -9.55 -14.84
N PRO A 185 -5.76 -8.76 -15.32
CA PRO A 185 -5.61 -8.03 -16.57
C PRO A 185 -4.50 -6.97 -16.48
N HIS A 186 -4.24 -6.47 -15.26
CA HIS A 186 -3.25 -5.46 -14.99
C HIS A 186 -2.40 -5.81 -13.77
N VAL A 187 -1.11 -5.50 -13.83
CA VAL A 187 -0.18 -5.70 -12.72
C VAL A 187 0.70 -4.46 -12.56
N VAL A 188 0.80 -3.93 -11.35
CA VAL A 188 1.69 -2.82 -11.00
C VAL A 188 2.80 -3.37 -10.10
N TYR A 189 4.04 -3.25 -10.56
CA TYR A 189 5.22 -3.47 -9.75
C TYR A 189 5.72 -2.13 -9.24
N ALA A 190 5.71 -1.92 -7.94
CA ALA A 190 6.13 -0.68 -7.32
C ALA A 190 7.49 -0.89 -6.63
N VAL A 191 8.50 -0.15 -7.08
CA VAL A 191 9.89 -0.27 -6.62
C VAL A 191 10.30 1.02 -5.91
N PRO A 192 10.78 0.99 -4.65
CA PRO A 192 11.30 2.20 -4.01
C PRO A 192 12.43 2.84 -4.83
N ALA A 193 12.37 4.16 -5.01
CA ALA A 193 13.29 4.90 -5.88
C ALA A 193 14.78 4.71 -5.54
N MET A 194 15.12 4.46 -4.27
CA MET A 194 16.50 4.25 -3.82
C MET A 194 17.07 2.86 -4.15
N ASN A 195 16.28 1.96 -4.74
CA ASN A 195 16.69 0.60 -5.06
C ASN A 195 17.16 0.47 -6.51
N ASP A 196 18.30 1.12 -6.80
CA ASP A 196 18.94 1.09 -8.11
C ASP A 196 19.26 -0.35 -8.51
N GLY A 197 18.59 -0.83 -9.56
CA GLY A 197 18.77 -2.18 -10.10
C GLY A 197 17.63 -3.16 -9.86
N VAL A 198 16.74 -2.93 -8.88
CA VAL A 198 15.56 -3.78 -8.69
C VAL A 198 14.59 -3.63 -9.86
N SER A 199 14.35 -2.39 -10.34
CA SER A 199 13.46 -2.14 -11.48
C SER A 199 13.85 -2.95 -12.72
N ALA A 200 15.14 -2.92 -13.10
CA ALA A 200 15.64 -3.63 -14.27
C ALA A 200 15.47 -5.16 -14.15
N VAL A 201 15.62 -5.71 -12.94
CA VAL A 201 15.39 -7.14 -12.67
C VAL A 201 13.91 -7.48 -12.83
N ILE A 202 13.02 -6.65 -12.29
CA ILE A 202 11.57 -6.84 -12.39
C ILE A 202 11.10 -6.70 -13.83
N GLU A 203 11.55 -5.68 -14.57
CA GLU A 203 11.25 -5.50 -15.99
C GLU A 203 11.69 -6.73 -16.81
N SER A 204 12.90 -7.23 -16.55
CA SER A 204 13.42 -8.44 -17.19
C SER A 204 12.57 -9.68 -16.87
N ALA A 205 12.16 -9.83 -15.61
CA ALA A 205 11.32 -10.92 -15.16
C ALA A 205 9.90 -10.88 -15.77
N VAL A 206 9.28 -9.70 -15.80
CA VAL A 206 7.99 -9.45 -16.44
C VAL A 206 8.05 -9.78 -17.93
N ALA A 207 9.09 -9.32 -18.64
CA ALA A 207 9.27 -9.62 -20.05
C ALA A 207 9.45 -11.13 -20.30
N ALA A 208 10.21 -11.82 -19.45
CA ALA A 208 10.38 -13.27 -19.54
C ALA A 208 9.08 -14.04 -19.26
N ALA A 209 8.35 -13.69 -18.20
CA ALA A 209 7.06 -14.29 -17.87
C ALA A 209 6.03 -14.08 -18.98
N ALA A 210 5.93 -12.87 -19.53
CA ALA A 210 5.04 -12.56 -20.64
C ALA A 210 5.37 -13.38 -21.90
N ARG A 211 6.67 -13.58 -22.21
CA ARG A 211 7.10 -14.49 -23.30
C ARG A 211 6.66 -15.93 -23.05
N GLN A 212 6.85 -16.44 -21.83
CA GLN A 212 6.46 -17.81 -21.46
C GLN A 212 4.94 -18.03 -21.58
N ILE A 213 4.14 -17.05 -21.14
CA ILE A 213 2.67 -17.11 -21.25
C ILE A 213 2.25 -17.13 -22.71
N ARG A 214 2.84 -16.27 -23.56
CA ARG A 214 2.55 -16.25 -25.01
C ARG A 214 2.96 -17.54 -25.70
N SER A 215 4.12 -18.11 -25.36
CA SER A 215 4.55 -19.40 -25.93
C SER A 215 3.62 -20.56 -25.54
N ALA A 216 2.89 -20.43 -24.42
CA ALA A 216 1.88 -21.39 -24.01
C ALA A 216 0.49 -21.14 -24.65
N GLY A 217 0.37 -20.18 -25.57
CA GLY A 217 -0.87 -19.88 -26.30
C GLY A 217 -1.87 -19.01 -25.55
N ALA A 218 -1.43 -18.29 -24.51
CA ALA A 218 -2.28 -17.38 -23.74
C ALA A 218 -1.83 -15.92 -23.85
N ASP A 219 -2.76 -14.99 -23.64
CA ASP A 219 -2.48 -13.56 -23.57
C ASP A 219 -2.12 -13.18 -22.11
N PRO A 220 -0.92 -12.65 -21.84
CA PRO A 220 -0.57 -12.14 -20.52
C PRO A 220 -1.31 -10.83 -20.23
N GLY A 221 -1.54 -10.55 -18.95
CA GLY A 221 -1.93 -9.22 -18.48
C GLY A 221 -0.91 -8.14 -18.85
N THR A 222 -1.30 -6.88 -18.67
CA THR A 222 -0.41 -5.74 -18.89
C THR A 222 0.29 -5.40 -17.57
N ALA A 223 1.62 -5.31 -17.60
CA ALA A 223 2.39 -4.89 -16.44
C ALA A 223 2.91 -3.46 -16.59
N LEU A 224 2.96 -2.75 -15.47
CA LEU A 224 3.64 -1.47 -15.33
C LEU A 224 4.63 -1.57 -14.16
N VAL A 225 5.82 -1.03 -14.34
CA VAL A 225 6.79 -0.84 -13.25
C VAL A 225 6.81 0.65 -12.91
N ILE A 226 6.59 0.99 -11.65
CA ILE A 226 6.58 2.37 -11.15
C ILE A 226 7.61 2.56 -10.04
N SER A 227 8.12 3.78 -9.93
CA SER A 227 8.97 4.19 -8.82
C SER A 227 8.11 4.70 -7.66
N ILE A 228 8.36 4.20 -6.45
CA ILE A 228 7.79 4.73 -5.22
C ILE A 228 8.70 5.87 -4.74
N PRO A 229 8.22 7.12 -4.67
CA PRO A 229 9.05 8.23 -4.23
C PRO A 229 9.38 8.12 -2.74
N ASP A 230 10.50 8.73 -2.33
CA ASP A 230 10.89 8.79 -0.92
C ASP A 230 9.90 9.55 -0.03
N ARG A 231 9.11 10.44 -0.64
CA ARG A 231 8.02 11.21 -0.02
C ARG A 231 6.91 11.41 -1.04
N LEU A 232 5.66 11.19 -0.64
CA LEU A 232 4.51 11.51 -1.51
C LEU A 232 4.23 13.01 -1.54
N HIS A 233 4.40 13.69 -0.41
CA HIS A 233 4.23 15.13 -0.34
C HIS A 233 5.31 15.82 -1.20
N GLY A 234 4.90 16.65 -2.16
CA GLY A 234 5.76 17.18 -3.23
C GLY A 234 5.74 16.32 -4.50
N ALA A 235 5.90 14.99 -4.38
CA ALA A 235 5.79 14.09 -5.53
C ALA A 235 4.37 14.06 -6.11
N LEU A 236 3.34 14.44 -5.33
CA LEU A 236 1.97 14.62 -5.81
C LEU A 236 1.72 15.95 -6.55
N ASP A 237 2.72 16.84 -6.63
CA ASP A 237 2.63 18.12 -7.34
C ASP A 237 3.30 18.11 -8.75
N ASP A 238 4.21 17.17 -9.06
CA ASP A 238 4.98 17.11 -10.33
C ASP A 238 4.25 16.38 -11.48
N ALA A 239 4.38 16.74 -12.77
CA ALA A 239 3.61 16.11 -13.87
C ALA A 239 3.78 14.56 -14.01
N PRO A 240 2.82 13.80 -14.60
CA PRO A 240 2.86 12.34 -14.65
C PRO A 240 3.90 11.77 -15.61
N ASP A 241 4.68 10.78 -15.15
CA ASP A 241 5.46 9.88 -16.01
C ASP A 241 4.58 8.71 -16.48
N GLY A 242 4.36 8.60 -17.79
CA GLY A 242 3.97 7.36 -18.47
C GLY A 242 2.67 6.67 -18.01
N GLY A 243 1.55 6.97 -18.67
CA GLY A 243 0.30 6.21 -18.53
C GLY A 243 0.30 4.89 -19.30
N TRP A 244 -0.69 4.04 -19.06
CA TRP A 244 -0.86 2.80 -19.83
C TRP A 244 -1.11 3.10 -21.30
N SER A 245 -0.30 2.51 -22.18
CA SER A 245 -0.62 2.47 -23.61
C SER A 245 -1.75 1.47 -23.83
N ALA A 246 -2.89 1.95 -24.33
CA ALA A 246 -4.10 1.15 -24.50
C ALA A 246 -3.88 -0.03 -25.48
N PRO A 247 -4.06 -1.29 -25.06
CA PRO A 247 -4.41 -2.35 -26.00
C PRO A 247 -5.88 -2.18 -26.39
N GLY A 248 -6.18 -2.33 -27.70
CA GLY A 248 -7.52 -2.12 -28.26
C GLY A 248 -8.62 -2.84 -27.46
N ARG A 249 -9.76 -2.14 -27.30
CA ARG A 249 -10.96 -2.55 -26.55
C ARG A 249 -11.15 -4.08 -26.52
N ARG A 250 -10.85 -4.70 -25.39
CA ARG A 250 -11.31 -6.06 -25.04
C ARG A 250 -12.06 -6.00 -23.73
N MET A 251 -13.09 -6.85 -23.60
CA MET A 251 -13.97 -6.90 -22.44
C MET A 251 -13.16 -7.02 -21.15
N ALA A 252 -13.41 -6.11 -20.20
CA ALA A 252 -12.79 -6.10 -18.88
C ALA A 252 -13.04 -7.44 -18.18
N ARG A 253 -11.98 -8.04 -17.61
CA ARG A 253 -12.16 -9.17 -16.68
C ARG A 253 -12.65 -8.58 -15.36
N PRO A 254 -13.88 -8.90 -14.92
CA PRO A 254 -14.39 -8.40 -13.66
C PRO A 254 -13.53 -8.92 -12.52
N CYS A 255 -13.34 -8.10 -11.49
CA CYS A 255 -12.77 -8.53 -10.22
C CYS A 255 -13.60 -9.71 -9.68
N ARG A 256 -13.04 -10.92 -9.71
CA ARG A 256 -13.57 -12.10 -9.04
C ARG A 256 -12.67 -12.43 -7.89
#